data_AF-A0AAE3LSD9-F1
#
_entry.id   AF-A0AAE3LSD9-F1
#
_cell.length_a   1.000
_cell.length_b   1.000
_cell.length_c   1.000
_cell.angle_alpha   90.00
_cell.angle_beta   90.00
_cell.angle_gamma   90.00
#
_symmetry.space_group_name_H-M   'P 1'
#
loop_
_entity.id
_entity.type
_entity.pdbx_description
1 polymer ?
#
loop_
_entity_poly.entity_id
_entity_poly.type
_entity_poly.pdbx_seq_one_letter_code
_entity_poly.pdbx_strand_id
1 'polypeptide(L)'
;MTSFEVRKREQDALIAGVSSSIFSVRSGAFPLEGLFRSLAYVADRDPDLMQSEWVAAAAWILTQCEVGEGGPYRSRIGSQDEPDLETNVQIARFLRTQDIVLNPLNEWLAKQGVFVLQEKKRYDHQNDSLKKTDKAHVEYHHDSYIVPLIQRRMSLVGESLRLDVEDELQAMFGRDQRGEKTRLPLFFFKGIDPSIISVSPEVVRMLCVAHTYGWMAYTVLDRYLDEDHGAHTLSMVPFCLREMMGIYQALGPAVAAYARNTLDRCDVANAHELQCCRLIHALGGAYELPEFLPSAFYQGPELAERSLGHLIGCVSIFLRSGVATNHPFVQATESFFTRVICAKQLCDDIEDWWEDLCHGHLNAVGCEVIRTWQSVTHHPDFSIERDELPLRNVMLESVLENMIHAVRVHADEASVALGKMTFLSDATFCRNMIDVYRQTANHLERQLKERRAFLQEFGPNSVDGLSSTADGIDSLRPLAVDR
;
A
#
# COMPACT_ATOMS: atom_id res chain seq x y z
N MET A 1 -34.40 9.13 6.69
CA MET A 1 -33.19 9.64 7.35
C MET A 1 -32.18 9.96 6.26
N THR A 2 -31.52 11.11 6.35
CA THR A 2 -30.42 11.42 5.44
C THR A 2 -29.19 10.58 5.79
N SER A 3 -28.26 10.40 4.85
CA SER A 3 -26.98 9.71 5.11
C SER A 3 -26.21 10.34 6.28
N PHE A 4 -26.34 11.66 6.47
CA PHE A 4 -25.79 12.40 7.60
C PHE A 4 -26.40 11.98 8.95
N GLU A 5 -27.73 11.80 9.03
CA GLU A 5 -28.40 11.38 10.26
C GLU A 5 -28.07 9.94 10.67
N VAL A 6 -27.84 9.06 9.69
CA VAL A 6 -27.38 7.69 9.95
C VAL A 6 -25.98 7.71 10.55
N ARG A 7 -25.02 8.39 9.89
CA ARG A 7 -23.63 8.51 10.37
C ARG A 7 -23.56 9.15 11.76
N LYS A 8 -24.31 10.21 12.01
CA LYS A 8 -24.34 10.86 13.32
C LYS A 8 -24.83 9.92 14.43
N ARG A 9 -25.88 9.12 14.17
CA ARG A 9 -26.37 8.14 15.16
C ARG A 9 -25.35 7.03 15.42
N GLU A 10 -24.64 6.58 14.39
CA GLU A 10 -23.57 5.59 14.54
C GLU A 10 -22.42 6.15 15.38
N GLN A 11 -22.00 7.39 15.12
CA GLN A 11 -20.98 8.09 15.92
C GLN A 11 -21.43 8.26 17.38
N ASP A 12 -22.66 8.73 17.62
CA ASP A 12 -23.23 8.91 18.97
C ASP A 12 -23.29 7.57 19.73
N ALA A 13 -23.68 6.48 19.06
CA ALA A 13 -23.73 5.14 19.64
C ALA A 13 -22.32 4.62 20.00
N LEU A 14 -21.34 4.86 19.13
CA LEU A 14 -19.95 4.48 19.35
C LEU A 14 -19.35 5.24 20.55
N ILE A 15 -19.57 6.56 20.63
CA ILE A 15 -19.16 7.42 21.75
C ILE A 15 -19.75 6.93 23.07
N ALA A 16 -21.05 6.62 23.08
CA ALA A 16 -21.73 6.10 24.26
C ALA A 16 -21.18 4.72 24.67
N GLY A 17 -20.91 3.85 23.70
CA GLY A 17 -20.35 2.51 23.92
C GLY A 17 -18.95 2.54 24.55
N VAL A 18 -18.05 3.36 24.04
CA VAL A 18 -16.70 3.53 24.60
C VAL A 18 -16.77 4.10 26.02
N SER A 19 -17.58 5.14 26.23
CA SER A 19 -17.74 5.77 27.55
C SER A 19 -18.30 4.80 28.59
N SER A 20 -19.28 3.99 28.21
CA SER A 20 -19.84 2.93 29.07
C SER A 20 -18.81 1.83 29.39
N SER A 21 -17.99 1.46 28.40
CA SER A 21 -16.92 0.47 28.57
C SER A 21 -15.84 0.97 29.54
N ILE A 22 -15.41 2.24 29.42
CA ILE A 22 -14.46 2.87 30.34
C ILE A 22 -14.99 2.82 31.78
N PHE A 23 -16.26 3.19 31.98
CA PHE A 23 -16.88 3.14 33.31
C PHE A 23 -16.89 1.72 33.88
N SER A 24 -17.27 0.73 33.07
CA SER A 24 -17.37 -0.67 33.49
C SER A 24 -16.01 -1.32 33.79
N VAL A 25 -14.96 -0.96 33.04
CA VAL A 25 -13.58 -1.40 33.32
C VAL A 25 -13.07 -0.76 34.60
N ARG A 26 -13.34 0.54 34.84
CA ARG A 26 -12.94 1.24 36.07
C ARG A 26 -13.55 0.63 37.34
N SER A 27 -14.76 0.08 37.26
CA SER A 27 -15.38 -0.63 38.38
C SER A 27 -14.89 -2.07 38.53
N GLY A 28 -13.95 -2.54 37.69
CA GLY A 28 -13.47 -3.93 37.68
C GLY A 28 -14.48 -4.93 37.14
N ALA A 29 -15.60 -4.46 36.56
CA ALA A 29 -16.72 -5.30 36.15
C ALA A 29 -16.55 -5.90 34.75
N PHE A 30 -15.61 -5.37 33.95
CA PHE A 30 -15.44 -5.74 32.55
C PHE A 30 -13.96 -5.98 32.19
N PRO A 31 -13.65 -6.94 31.30
CA PRO A 31 -12.30 -7.15 30.82
C PRO A 31 -11.81 -6.00 29.94
N LEU A 32 -10.49 -5.78 29.92
CA LEU A 32 -9.83 -4.73 29.14
C LEU A 32 -10.01 -4.93 27.62
N GLU A 33 -10.03 -6.17 27.13
CA GLU A 33 -10.18 -6.53 25.71
C GLU A 33 -11.25 -5.69 24.99
N GLY A 34 -12.50 -5.70 25.51
CA GLY A 34 -13.61 -5.02 24.85
C GLY A 34 -13.44 -3.51 24.77
N LEU A 35 -12.84 -2.90 25.78
CA LEU A 35 -12.50 -1.48 25.78
C LEU A 35 -11.43 -1.17 24.73
N PHE A 36 -10.30 -1.87 24.75
CA PHE A 36 -9.19 -1.58 23.84
C PHE A 36 -9.51 -1.93 22.39
N ARG A 37 -10.34 -2.94 22.13
CA ARG A 37 -10.91 -3.20 20.80
C ARG A 37 -11.74 -2.03 20.30
N SER A 38 -12.60 -1.48 21.16
CA SER A 38 -13.45 -0.33 20.80
C SER A 38 -12.64 0.94 20.58
N LEU A 39 -11.63 1.20 21.42
CA LEU A 39 -10.73 2.33 21.27
C LEU A 39 -9.88 2.23 20.00
N ALA A 40 -9.32 1.05 19.70
CA ALA A 40 -8.60 0.82 18.45
C ALA A 40 -9.50 1.04 17.23
N TYR A 41 -10.74 0.53 17.27
CA TYR A 41 -11.70 0.72 16.19
C TYR A 41 -12.02 2.20 15.93
N VAL A 42 -12.25 2.99 16.98
CA VAL A 42 -12.51 4.43 16.83
C VAL A 42 -11.28 5.13 16.26
N ALA A 43 -10.10 4.86 16.82
CA ALA A 43 -8.86 5.49 16.39
C ALA A 43 -8.48 5.14 14.95
N ASP A 44 -8.77 3.92 14.48
CA ASP A 44 -8.54 3.50 13.10
C ASP A 44 -9.50 4.19 12.12
N ARG A 45 -10.79 4.35 12.50
CA ARG A 45 -11.85 4.77 11.59
C ARG A 45 -12.05 6.28 11.52
N ASP A 46 -11.97 6.97 12.65
CA ASP A 46 -12.22 8.42 12.75
C ASP A 46 -11.44 8.99 13.95
N PRO A 47 -10.14 9.32 13.77
CA PRO A 47 -9.29 9.82 14.85
C PRO A 47 -9.82 11.08 15.54
N ASP A 48 -10.62 11.89 14.84
CA ASP A 48 -11.20 13.13 15.38
C ASP A 48 -12.29 12.86 16.43
N LEU A 49 -12.84 11.64 16.47
CA LEU A 49 -13.78 11.21 17.52
C LEU A 49 -13.06 10.79 18.81
N MET A 50 -11.74 10.64 18.81
CA MET A 50 -10.98 10.26 20.00
C MET A 50 -10.96 11.40 21.02
N GLN A 51 -11.73 11.24 22.10
CA GLN A 51 -11.77 12.21 23.18
C GLN A 51 -10.52 12.12 24.06
N SER A 52 -9.97 13.27 24.45
CA SER A 52 -8.78 13.34 25.32
C SER A 52 -8.95 12.61 26.65
N GLU A 53 -10.19 12.61 27.16
CA GLU A 53 -10.62 11.94 28.37
C GLU A 53 -10.53 10.42 28.26
N TRP A 54 -10.78 9.87 27.06
CA TRP A 54 -10.65 8.43 26.80
C TRP A 54 -9.20 8.00 26.78
N VAL A 55 -8.33 8.78 26.13
CA VAL A 55 -6.88 8.50 26.10
C VAL A 55 -6.31 8.57 27.52
N ALA A 56 -6.68 9.60 28.29
CA ALA A 56 -6.28 9.71 29.69
C ALA A 56 -6.81 8.54 30.55
N ALA A 57 -8.06 8.11 30.32
CA ALA A 57 -8.64 6.97 31.00
C ALA A 57 -7.92 5.66 30.63
N ALA A 58 -7.63 5.43 29.36
CA ALA A 58 -6.91 4.26 28.87
C ALA A 58 -5.51 4.20 29.48
N ALA A 59 -4.77 5.31 29.49
CA ALA A 59 -3.45 5.38 30.13
C ALA A 59 -3.51 5.01 31.62
N TRP A 60 -4.47 5.58 32.37
CA TRP A 60 -4.65 5.23 33.78
C TRP A 60 -5.01 3.75 33.97
N ILE A 61 -5.91 3.19 33.16
CA ILE A 61 -6.31 1.77 33.21
C ILE A 61 -5.11 0.87 32.95
N LEU A 62 -4.29 1.17 31.94
CA LEU A 62 -3.08 0.40 31.63
C LEU A 62 -2.11 0.38 32.82
N THR A 63 -1.87 1.52 33.47
CA THR A 63 -1.02 1.59 34.67
C THR A 63 -1.57 0.76 35.83
N GLN A 64 -2.89 0.62 35.96
CA GLN A 64 -3.48 -0.23 37.01
C GLN A 64 -3.42 -1.73 36.69
N CYS A 65 -3.24 -2.10 35.43
CA CYS A 65 -3.27 -3.49 34.96
C CYS A 65 -1.89 -4.03 34.59
N GLU A 66 -0.86 -3.19 34.54
CA GLU A 66 0.49 -3.60 34.14
C GLU A 66 1.09 -4.62 35.14
N VAL A 67 1.69 -5.67 34.59
CA VAL A 67 2.48 -6.63 35.37
C VAL A 67 3.91 -6.13 35.58
N GLY A 68 4.44 -5.41 34.58
CA GLY A 68 5.73 -4.75 34.61
C GLY A 68 5.71 -3.49 33.73
N GLU A 69 6.77 -2.68 33.83
CA GLU A 69 6.91 -1.44 33.05
C GLU A 69 6.74 -1.74 31.55
N GLY A 70 5.72 -1.13 30.94
CA GLY A 70 5.44 -1.30 29.50
C GLY A 70 4.75 -2.61 29.12
N GLY A 71 4.21 -3.37 30.07
CA GLY A 71 3.44 -4.59 29.86
C GLY A 71 4.18 -5.90 30.20
N PRO A 72 3.52 -7.07 30.04
CA PRO A 72 2.13 -7.25 29.62
C PRO A 72 1.13 -6.77 30.68
N TYR A 73 -0.16 -6.77 30.32
CA TYR A 73 -1.27 -6.27 31.12
C TYR A 73 -2.20 -7.41 31.52
N ARG A 74 -2.76 -7.32 32.73
CA ARG A 74 -3.83 -8.21 33.19
C ARG A 74 -5.16 -7.84 32.53
N SER A 75 -6.05 -8.82 32.45
CA SER A 75 -7.39 -8.66 31.86
C SER A 75 -8.30 -7.70 32.63
N ARG A 76 -8.02 -7.44 33.93
CA ARG A 76 -8.87 -6.62 34.83
C ARG A 76 -8.05 -5.89 35.88
N ILE A 77 -8.55 -4.72 36.30
CA ILE A 77 -7.99 -3.92 37.39
C ILE A 77 -8.06 -4.71 38.71
N GLY A 78 -6.94 -4.76 39.42
CA GLY A 78 -6.83 -5.42 40.74
C GLY A 78 -6.87 -6.96 40.69
N SER A 79 -6.99 -7.55 39.49
CA SER A 79 -6.88 -9.00 39.34
C SER A 79 -5.45 -9.47 39.63
N GLN A 80 -5.34 -10.71 40.13
CA GLN A 80 -4.08 -11.45 40.25
C GLN A 80 -3.90 -12.47 39.11
N ASP A 81 -4.82 -12.49 38.14
CA ASP A 81 -4.75 -13.39 37.00
C ASP A 81 -3.48 -13.12 36.17
N GLU A 82 -3.00 -14.18 35.52
CA GLU A 82 -1.96 -14.07 34.51
C GLU A 82 -2.45 -13.23 33.32
N PRO A 83 -1.55 -12.50 32.64
CA PRO A 83 -1.86 -11.81 31.40
C PRO A 83 -2.42 -12.77 30.34
N ASP A 84 -3.56 -12.41 29.74
CA ASP A 84 -4.13 -13.14 28.61
C ASP A 84 -3.69 -12.52 27.27
N LEU A 85 -3.60 -13.38 26.26
CA LEU A 85 -3.11 -13.00 24.94
C LEU A 85 -4.02 -11.98 24.25
N GLU A 86 -5.33 -12.22 24.26
CA GLU A 86 -6.31 -11.40 23.52
C GLU A 86 -6.34 -9.96 24.03
N THR A 87 -6.40 -9.74 25.34
CA THR A 87 -6.33 -8.40 25.94
C THR A 87 -5.07 -7.65 25.50
N ASN A 88 -3.92 -8.32 25.55
CA ASN A 88 -2.64 -7.69 25.22
C ASN A 88 -2.49 -7.39 23.72
N VAL A 89 -3.09 -8.20 22.84
CA VAL A 89 -3.18 -7.90 21.40
C VAL A 89 -4.00 -6.65 21.15
N GLN A 90 -5.17 -6.52 21.78
CA GLN A 90 -6.02 -5.34 21.60
C GLN A 90 -5.37 -4.07 22.15
N ILE A 91 -4.65 -4.17 23.28
CA ILE A 91 -3.86 -3.07 23.84
C ILE A 91 -2.75 -2.66 22.87
N ALA A 92 -1.96 -3.61 22.36
CA ALA A 92 -0.90 -3.32 21.40
C ALA A 92 -1.43 -2.66 20.12
N ARG A 93 -2.59 -3.13 19.63
CA ARG A 93 -3.27 -2.54 18.48
C ARG A 93 -3.66 -1.09 18.75
N PHE A 94 -4.36 -0.81 19.86
CA PHE A 94 -4.74 0.55 20.22
C PHE A 94 -3.53 1.47 20.38
N LEU A 95 -2.51 1.06 21.14
CA LEU A 95 -1.29 1.88 21.35
C LEU A 95 -0.62 2.23 20.03
N ARG A 96 -0.62 1.31 19.06
CA ARG A 96 -0.10 1.58 17.72
C ARG A 96 -0.89 2.65 16.98
N THR A 97 -2.23 2.68 17.10
CA THR A 97 -3.03 3.77 16.50
C THR A 97 -2.64 5.15 17.04
N GLN A 98 -2.04 5.18 18.23
CA GLN A 98 -1.55 6.38 18.91
C GLN A 98 -0.04 6.59 18.72
N ASP A 99 0.59 5.83 17.82
CA ASP A 99 2.03 5.86 17.57
C ASP A 99 2.91 5.51 18.78
N ILE A 100 2.37 4.74 19.73
CA ILE A 100 3.08 4.28 20.92
C ILE A 100 3.50 2.83 20.73
N VAL A 101 4.78 2.57 20.97
CA VAL A 101 5.37 1.22 20.92
C VAL A 101 5.97 0.90 22.28
N LEU A 102 5.48 -0.16 22.91
CA LEU A 102 6.00 -0.66 24.17
C LEU A 102 6.77 -1.96 23.90
N ASN A 103 8.10 -1.88 23.97
CA ASN A 103 8.97 -3.04 23.71
C ASN A 103 8.66 -4.24 24.62
N PRO A 104 8.44 -4.07 25.94
CA PRO A 104 8.14 -5.20 26.82
C PRO A 104 6.86 -5.96 26.45
N LEU A 105 5.77 -5.24 26.12
CA LEU A 105 4.54 -5.83 25.60
C LEU A 105 4.78 -6.62 24.31
N ASN A 106 5.51 -6.04 23.35
CA ASN A 106 5.78 -6.69 22.07
C ASN A 106 6.69 -7.93 22.21
N GLU A 107 7.68 -7.88 23.09
CA GLU A 107 8.53 -9.03 23.39
C GLU A 107 7.72 -10.16 24.05
N TRP A 108 6.78 -9.80 24.93
CA TRP A 108 5.87 -10.77 25.52
C TRP A 108 4.96 -11.40 24.46
N LEU A 109 4.34 -10.59 23.59
CA LEU A 109 3.50 -11.08 22.48
C LEU A 109 4.26 -11.98 21.51
N ALA A 110 5.51 -11.63 21.18
CA ALA A 110 6.37 -12.44 20.34
C ALA A 110 6.66 -13.82 20.97
N LYS A 111 6.89 -13.88 22.29
CA LYS A 111 7.04 -15.15 23.02
C LYS A 111 5.76 -15.99 23.00
N GLN A 112 4.58 -15.37 22.86
CA GLN A 112 3.30 -16.05 22.67
C GLN A 112 3.04 -16.45 21.19
N GLY A 113 3.99 -16.24 20.28
CA GLY A 113 3.84 -16.52 18.86
C GLY A 113 3.00 -15.48 18.10
N VAL A 114 2.69 -14.34 18.71
CA VAL A 114 1.95 -13.25 18.06
C VAL A 114 2.92 -12.21 17.53
N PHE A 115 2.99 -12.14 16.21
CA PHE A 115 3.68 -11.06 15.51
C PHE A 115 2.71 -9.90 15.27
N VAL A 116 2.73 -8.90 16.15
CA VAL A 116 2.01 -7.64 15.91
C VAL A 116 2.74 -6.86 14.81
N LEU A 117 2.46 -7.20 13.54
CA LEU A 117 2.98 -6.63 12.27
C LEU A 117 3.75 -5.32 12.48
N GLN A 118 5.07 -5.34 12.66
CA GLN A 118 5.87 -4.16 13.07
C GLN A 118 6.01 -3.04 12.02
N GLU A 119 5.18 -2.98 10.97
CA GLU A 119 5.72 -2.57 9.67
C GLU A 119 5.32 -1.22 9.10
N LYS A 120 4.25 -0.55 9.54
CA LYS A 120 3.92 0.74 8.89
C LYS A 120 4.96 1.84 9.09
N LYS A 121 5.71 1.85 10.21
CA LYS A 121 6.72 2.91 10.49
C LYS A 121 8.17 2.51 10.27
N ARG A 122 8.50 1.21 10.24
CA ARG A 122 9.89 0.78 10.03
C ARG A 122 10.32 0.98 8.57
N TYR A 123 9.37 0.99 7.64
CA TYR A 123 9.60 1.34 6.24
C TYR A 123 10.04 2.81 6.06
N ASP A 124 9.42 3.74 6.80
CA ASP A 124 9.81 5.16 6.78
C ASP A 124 11.15 5.42 7.49
N HIS A 125 11.44 4.73 8.59
CA HIS A 125 12.66 4.93 9.38
C HIS A 125 13.91 4.17 8.87
N GLN A 126 13.77 3.01 8.21
CA GLN A 126 14.91 2.34 7.56
C GLN A 126 15.29 3.00 6.24
N ASN A 127 14.34 3.63 5.53
CA ASN A 127 14.70 4.57 4.46
C ASN A 127 15.48 5.78 5.00
N ASP A 128 15.23 6.24 6.22
CA ASP A 128 15.97 7.34 6.87
C ASP A 128 17.46 7.03 7.13
N SER A 129 17.86 5.75 7.21
CA SER A 129 19.29 5.39 7.35
C SER A 129 20.03 5.40 6.01
N LEU A 130 19.34 5.11 4.89
CA LEU A 130 19.81 5.38 3.53
C LEU A 130 19.81 6.88 3.20
N LYS A 131 19.01 7.70 3.90
CA LYS A 131 19.03 9.18 3.82
C LYS A 131 20.23 9.86 4.50
N LYS A 132 21.13 9.11 5.16
CA LYS A 132 22.28 9.68 5.89
C LYS A 132 23.58 9.75 5.08
N THR A 133 23.64 9.14 3.89
CA THR A 133 24.70 9.43 2.92
C THR A 133 24.25 10.60 2.05
N ASP A 134 24.95 11.73 2.16
CA ASP A 134 24.72 13.01 1.47
C ASP A 134 23.57 13.91 1.95
N LYS A 135 23.55 14.22 3.25
CA LYS A 135 23.00 15.51 3.76
C LYS A 135 23.97 16.68 3.51
N ALA A 136 24.58 16.75 2.33
CA ALA A 136 25.01 18.02 1.80
C ALA A 136 23.74 18.72 1.33
N HIS A 137 23.21 19.62 2.16
CA HIS A 137 22.11 20.52 1.84
C HIS A 137 22.40 21.26 0.52
N VAL A 138 21.96 20.68 -0.59
CA VAL A 138 21.58 21.47 -1.75
C VAL A 138 20.10 21.71 -1.61
N GLU A 139 19.80 22.76 -0.85
CA GLU A 139 18.49 23.40 -0.76
C GLU A 139 18.16 23.99 -2.14
N TYR A 140 17.93 23.13 -3.12
CA TYR A 140 17.33 23.56 -4.35
C TYR A 140 15.85 23.79 -4.06
N HIS A 141 15.43 25.05 -4.08
CA HIS A 141 14.04 25.49 -4.19
C HIS A 141 13.40 24.96 -5.49
N HIS A 142 13.28 23.65 -5.66
CA HIS A 142 12.80 23.02 -6.90
C HIS A 142 11.27 23.03 -7.02
N ASP A 143 10.55 23.22 -5.92
CA ASP A 143 9.09 23.45 -5.92
C ASP A 143 8.74 24.83 -6.51
N SER A 144 9.74 25.71 -6.64
CA SER A 144 9.56 27.12 -7.04
C SER A 144 9.01 27.34 -8.45
N TYR A 145 8.96 26.31 -9.31
CA TYR A 145 8.41 26.47 -10.66
C TYR A 145 7.18 25.61 -10.96
N ILE A 146 7.08 24.37 -10.44
CA ILE A 146 5.91 23.52 -10.72
C ILE A 146 4.67 24.13 -10.07
N VAL A 147 4.74 24.40 -8.76
CA VAL A 147 3.60 24.91 -8.00
C VAL A 147 3.12 26.27 -8.53
N PRO A 148 3.99 27.27 -8.78
CA PRO A 148 3.52 28.54 -9.34
C PRO A 148 2.93 28.45 -10.75
N LEU A 149 3.43 27.54 -11.61
CA LEU A 149 2.85 27.34 -12.94
C LEU A 149 1.46 26.73 -12.86
N ILE A 150 1.25 25.74 -11.98
CA ILE A 150 -0.07 25.14 -11.74
C ILE A 150 -1.00 26.18 -11.09
N GLN A 151 -0.58 26.87 -10.04
CA GLN A 151 -1.37 27.91 -9.37
C GLN A 151 -1.77 29.05 -10.32
N ARG A 152 -0.86 29.49 -11.19
CA ARG A 152 -1.18 30.47 -12.24
C ARG A 152 -2.29 29.94 -13.16
N ARG A 153 -2.26 28.67 -13.54
CA ARG A 153 -3.34 28.06 -14.32
C ARG A 153 -4.64 27.97 -13.50
N MET A 154 -4.56 27.65 -12.21
CA MET A 154 -5.73 27.57 -11.33
C MET A 154 -6.43 28.91 -11.11
N SER A 155 -5.71 30.03 -11.23
CA SER A 155 -6.32 31.36 -11.16
C SER A 155 -7.37 31.63 -12.26
N LEU A 156 -7.45 30.77 -13.27
CA LEU A 156 -8.36 30.88 -14.41
C LEU A 156 -9.57 29.93 -14.31
N VAL A 157 -9.70 29.13 -13.25
CA VAL A 157 -10.82 28.21 -13.04
C VAL A 157 -11.66 28.63 -11.83
N GLY A 158 -12.83 28.01 -11.67
CA GLY A 158 -13.71 28.28 -10.52
C GLY A 158 -13.07 27.88 -9.19
N GLU A 159 -13.52 28.52 -8.10
CA GLU A 159 -12.92 28.37 -6.77
C GLU A 159 -12.91 26.93 -6.25
N SER A 160 -14.02 26.18 -6.40
CA SER A 160 -14.08 24.75 -6.01
C SER A 160 -13.02 23.92 -6.75
N LEU A 161 -13.01 24.04 -8.09
CA LEU A 161 -11.92 23.68 -9.01
C LEU A 161 -10.53 23.79 -8.38
N ARG A 162 -10.21 25.04 -8.08
CA ARG A 162 -8.89 25.45 -7.62
C ARG A 162 -8.54 24.83 -6.27
N LEU A 163 -9.45 24.81 -5.31
CA LEU A 163 -9.20 24.25 -3.98
C LEU A 163 -8.91 22.75 -4.06
N ASP A 164 -9.71 21.99 -4.80
CA ASP A 164 -9.50 20.55 -4.96
C ASP A 164 -8.11 20.25 -5.56
N VAL A 165 -7.70 21.02 -6.58
CA VAL A 165 -6.36 20.89 -7.19
C VAL A 165 -5.25 21.33 -6.24
N GLU A 166 -5.43 22.41 -5.49
CA GLU A 166 -4.44 22.89 -4.52
C GLU A 166 -4.21 21.87 -3.40
N ASP A 167 -5.28 21.28 -2.86
CA ASP A 167 -5.21 20.26 -1.80
C ASP A 167 -4.51 19.00 -2.28
N GLU A 168 -4.86 18.48 -3.47
CA GLU A 168 -4.19 17.30 -4.01
C GLU A 168 -2.73 17.59 -4.35
N LEU A 169 -2.42 18.79 -4.86
CA LEU A 169 -1.05 19.20 -5.13
C LEU A 169 -0.24 19.21 -3.83
N GLN A 170 -0.76 19.79 -2.75
CA GLN A 170 -0.07 19.76 -1.45
C GLN A 170 0.10 18.33 -0.93
N ALA A 171 -0.95 17.51 -0.97
CA ALA A 171 -0.89 16.12 -0.53
C ALA A 171 0.14 15.31 -1.35
N MET A 172 0.23 15.54 -2.65
CA MET A 172 1.21 14.90 -3.52
C MET A 172 2.64 15.29 -3.13
N PHE A 173 2.93 16.58 -2.98
CA PHE A 173 4.27 17.04 -2.59
C PHE A 173 4.65 16.57 -1.18
N GLY A 174 3.69 16.48 -0.25
CA GLY A 174 3.92 15.91 1.08
C GLY A 174 4.30 14.42 1.05
N ARG A 175 3.75 13.66 0.09
CA ARG A 175 4.05 12.23 -0.11
C ARG A 175 5.27 11.99 -1.01
N ASP A 176 5.60 12.91 -1.91
CA ASP A 176 6.67 12.78 -2.91
C ASP A 176 8.06 13.14 -2.37
N GLN A 177 8.48 12.43 -1.31
CA GLN A 177 9.74 12.71 -0.60
C GLN A 177 10.98 12.67 -1.53
N ARG A 178 10.92 11.87 -2.60
CA ARG A 178 12.04 11.69 -3.55
C ARG A 178 11.90 12.55 -4.80
N GLY A 179 10.76 13.19 -5.03
CA GLY A 179 10.50 13.90 -6.28
C GLY A 179 10.18 13.01 -7.47
N GLU A 180 9.97 11.71 -7.27
CA GLU A 180 9.72 10.77 -8.37
C GLU A 180 8.35 11.02 -9.01
N LYS A 181 7.36 11.55 -8.26
CA LYS A 181 6.04 11.87 -8.82
C LYS A 181 6.02 13.21 -9.57
N THR A 182 6.79 14.17 -9.11
CA THR A 182 6.72 15.55 -9.63
C THR A 182 7.89 15.92 -10.55
N ARG A 183 9.04 15.27 -10.39
CA ARG A 183 10.33 15.65 -11.02
C ARG A 183 11.01 14.53 -11.81
N LEU A 184 10.34 13.40 -12.03
CA LEU A 184 10.89 12.28 -12.81
C LEU A 184 11.50 12.72 -14.16
N PRO A 185 10.84 13.54 -15.01
CA PRO A 185 11.42 13.98 -16.27
C PRO A 185 12.73 14.78 -16.09
N LEU A 186 12.82 15.58 -15.02
CA LEU A 186 14.02 16.36 -14.72
C LEU A 186 15.17 15.46 -14.29
N PHE A 187 14.94 14.50 -13.38
CA PHE A 187 15.99 13.59 -12.93
C PHE A 187 16.49 12.71 -14.06
N PHE A 188 15.58 12.24 -14.91
CA PHE A 188 15.94 11.50 -16.11
C PHE A 188 16.77 12.36 -17.08
N PHE A 189 16.32 13.59 -17.38
CA PHE A 189 17.04 14.51 -18.26
C PHE A 189 18.46 14.82 -17.79
N LYS A 190 18.66 15.02 -16.48
CA LYS A 190 19.99 15.28 -15.89
C LYS A 190 20.98 14.13 -16.13
N GLY A 191 20.49 12.91 -16.32
CA GLY A 191 21.34 11.75 -16.60
C GLY A 191 21.76 11.62 -18.07
N ILE A 192 21.09 12.31 -19.00
CA ILE A 192 21.34 12.21 -20.44
C ILE A 192 22.63 12.96 -20.81
N ASP A 193 23.44 12.36 -21.68
CA ASP A 193 24.61 13.03 -22.27
C ASP A 193 24.14 14.24 -23.11
N PRO A 194 24.56 15.47 -22.77
CA PRO A 194 24.13 16.68 -23.46
C PRO A 194 24.61 16.77 -24.92
N SER A 195 25.56 15.93 -25.35
CA SER A 195 26.00 15.83 -26.74
C SER A 195 25.03 15.02 -27.63
N ILE A 196 24.18 14.18 -27.02
CA ILE A 196 23.26 13.30 -27.73
C ILE A 196 21.93 14.00 -28.00
N ILE A 197 21.41 14.72 -26.99
CA ILE A 197 20.10 15.36 -27.02
C ILE A 197 20.21 16.78 -26.47
N SER A 198 19.59 17.71 -27.18
CA SER A 198 19.44 19.09 -26.72
C SER A 198 17.96 19.45 -26.61
N VAL A 199 17.54 19.73 -25.38
CA VAL A 199 16.20 20.23 -25.05
C VAL A 199 16.38 21.44 -24.12
N SER A 200 15.62 22.50 -24.37
CA SER A 200 15.68 23.69 -23.50
C SER A 200 15.20 23.34 -22.08
N PRO A 201 15.78 23.95 -21.03
CA PRO A 201 15.32 23.74 -19.65
C PRO A 201 13.82 23.98 -19.46
N GLU A 202 13.23 24.92 -20.20
CA GLU A 202 11.81 25.24 -20.12
C GLU A 202 10.91 24.06 -20.54
N VAL A 203 11.30 23.34 -21.60
CA VAL A 203 10.57 22.12 -22.01
C VAL A 203 10.60 21.08 -20.89
N VAL A 204 11.74 20.88 -20.24
CA VAL A 204 11.86 19.91 -19.13
C VAL A 204 10.97 20.30 -17.95
N ARG A 205 10.88 21.59 -17.63
CA ARG A 205 9.95 22.09 -16.60
C ARG A 205 8.50 21.82 -16.98
N MET A 206 8.12 22.11 -18.23
CA MET A 206 6.77 21.83 -18.72
C MET A 206 6.44 20.33 -18.69
N LEU A 207 7.41 19.46 -18.96
CA LEU A 207 7.25 18.01 -18.82
C LEU A 207 7.03 17.59 -17.35
N CYS A 208 7.70 18.23 -16.39
CA CYS A 208 7.46 17.98 -14.97
C CYS A 208 6.05 18.43 -14.54
N VAL A 209 5.58 19.59 -15.05
CA VAL A 209 4.20 20.06 -14.82
C VAL A 209 3.18 19.09 -15.42
N ALA A 210 3.39 18.64 -16.67
CA ALA A 210 2.51 17.65 -17.31
C ALA A 210 2.49 16.33 -16.53
N HIS A 211 3.66 15.87 -16.07
CA HIS A 211 3.78 14.65 -15.27
C HIS A 211 3.06 14.79 -13.92
N THR A 212 3.13 15.95 -13.28
CA THR A 212 2.40 16.25 -12.03
C THR A 212 0.89 16.21 -12.25
N TYR A 213 0.38 16.83 -13.33
CA TYR A 213 -1.03 16.71 -13.71
C TYR A 213 -1.45 15.25 -13.95
N GLY A 214 -0.62 14.48 -14.65
CA GLY A 214 -0.85 13.05 -14.88
C GLY A 214 -0.98 12.27 -13.57
N TRP A 215 -0.07 12.49 -12.62
CA TRP A 215 -0.14 11.87 -11.29
C TRP A 215 -1.36 12.30 -10.49
N MET A 216 -1.80 13.56 -10.57
CA MET A 216 -2.99 14.03 -9.85
C MET A 216 -4.24 13.35 -10.42
N ALA A 217 -4.35 13.30 -11.75
CA ALA A 217 -5.43 12.59 -12.43
C ALA A 217 -5.44 11.10 -12.06
N TYR A 218 -4.28 10.44 -12.13
CA TYR A 218 -4.12 9.04 -11.76
C TYR A 218 -4.54 8.79 -10.31
N THR A 219 -4.02 9.56 -9.35
CA THR A 219 -4.30 9.36 -7.91
C THR A 219 -5.78 9.57 -7.56
N VAL A 220 -6.47 10.51 -8.23
CA VAL A 220 -7.91 10.69 -8.04
C VAL A 220 -8.70 9.55 -8.68
N LEU A 221 -8.32 9.10 -9.88
CA LEU A 221 -8.94 7.96 -10.53
C LEU A 221 -8.78 6.68 -9.71
N ASP A 222 -7.56 6.37 -9.29
CA ASP A 222 -7.21 5.18 -8.50
C ASP A 222 -8.09 5.09 -7.24
N ARG A 223 -8.11 6.15 -6.42
CA ARG A 223 -9.01 6.24 -5.24
C ARG A 223 -10.48 6.04 -5.59
N TYR A 224 -10.94 6.59 -6.71
CA TYR A 224 -12.34 6.44 -7.13
C TYR A 224 -12.66 5.01 -7.58
N LEU A 225 -11.72 4.36 -8.27
CA LEU A 225 -11.85 2.96 -8.68
C LEU A 225 -11.79 2.01 -7.48
N ASP A 226 -11.10 2.42 -6.41
CA ASP A 226 -10.98 1.65 -5.18
C ASP A 226 -12.08 1.96 -4.14
N GLU A 227 -13.19 2.56 -4.60
CA GLU A 227 -14.39 2.94 -3.81
C GLU A 227 -14.15 3.96 -2.68
N ASP A 228 -12.96 4.56 -2.61
CA ASP A 228 -12.63 5.57 -1.63
C ASP A 228 -13.35 6.90 -1.96
N HIS A 229 -13.98 7.49 -0.94
CA HIS A 229 -15.06 8.46 -1.08
C HIS A 229 -14.56 9.85 -1.51
N GLY A 230 -14.35 10.04 -2.82
CA GLY A 230 -13.83 11.28 -3.42
C GLY A 230 -14.70 11.91 -4.51
N ALA A 231 -16.02 11.69 -4.56
CA ALA A 231 -16.84 12.14 -5.69
C ALA A 231 -16.71 13.64 -6.05
N HIS A 232 -16.33 14.49 -5.08
CA HIS A 232 -16.08 15.92 -5.29
C HIS A 232 -14.80 16.19 -6.11
N THR A 233 -13.74 15.41 -5.93
CA THR A 233 -12.47 15.57 -6.66
C THR A 233 -12.51 14.99 -8.07
N LEU A 234 -13.54 14.23 -8.44
CA LEU A 234 -13.64 13.60 -9.76
C LEU A 234 -13.58 14.61 -10.91
N SER A 235 -14.04 15.85 -10.69
CA SER A 235 -13.93 16.94 -11.67
C SER A 235 -12.49 17.35 -11.99
N MET A 236 -11.53 17.04 -11.10
CA MET A 236 -10.10 17.28 -11.29
C MET A 236 -9.50 16.39 -12.38
N VAL A 237 -10.01 15.17 -12.55
CA VAL A 237 -9.47 14.21 -13.52
C VAL A 237 -9.48 14.76 -14.95
N PRO A 238 -10.64 15.13 -15.53
CA PRO A 238 -10.68 15.66 -16.89
C PRO A 238 -9.95 17.01 -17.00
N PHE A 239 -9.90 17.78 -15.91
CA PHE A 239 -9.13 19.02 -15.86
C PHE A 239 -7.62 18.75 -16.01
N CYS A 240 -7.05 17.92 -15.14
CA CYS A 240 -5.63 17.58 -15.13
C CYS A 240 -5.19 16.89 -16.42
N LEU A 241 -5.98 15.93 -16.93
CA LEU A 241 -5.69 15.25 -18.19
C LEU A 241 -5.68 16.23 -19.38
N ARG A 242 -6.60 17.19 -19.42
CA ARG A 242 -6.62 18.21 -20.46
C ARG A 242 -5.39 19.13 -20.39
N GLU A 243 -5.00 19.57 -19.20
CA GLU A 243 -3.81 20.41 -19.04
C GLU A 243 -2.52 19.65 -19.40
N MET A 244 -2.39 18.41 -18.96
CA MET A 244 -1.31 17.50 -19.34
C MET A 244 -1.23 17.34 -20.87
N MET A 245 -2.35 16.99 -21.51
CA MET A 245 -2.40 16.80 -22.96
C MET A 245 -2.16 18.09 -23.74
N GLY A 246 -2.61 19.24 -23.23
CA GLY A 246 -2.32 20.54 -23.82
C GLY A 246 -0.83 20.83 -23.87
N ILE A 247 -0.08 20.46 -22.83
CA ILE A 247 1.38 20.56 -22.80
C ILE A 247 2.01 19.63 -23.84
N TYR A 248 1.63 18.35 -23.88
CA TYR A 248 2.18 17.41 -24.86
C TYR A 248 1.88 17.79 -26.31
N GLN A 249 0.70 18.36 -26.58
CA GLN A 249 0.35 18.92 -27.89
C GLN A 249 1.25 20.09 -28.28
N ALA A 250 1.52 21.01 -27.35
CA ALA A 250 2.39 22.16 -27.59
C ALA A 250 3.86 21.76 -27.86
N LEU A 251 4.29 20.58 -27.38
CA LEU A 251 5.63 20.05 -27.62
C LEU A 251 5.79 19.40 -29.01
N GLY A 252 4.70 19.12 -29.72
CA GLY A 252 4.70 18.69 -31.12
C GLY A 252 3.89 17.42 -31.39
N PRO A 253 3.62 17.12 -32.66
CA PRO A 253 2.71 16.05 -33.06
C PRO A 253 3.20 14.65 -32.66
N ALA A 254 4.51 14.40 -32.71
CA ALA A 254 5.09 13.12 -32.30
C ALA A 254 4.90 12.85 -30.80
N VAL A 255 5.16 13.86 -29.96
CA VAL A 255 4.94 13.80 -28.51
C VAL A 255 3.47 13.56 -28.19
N ALA A 256 2.57 14.32 -28.83
CA ALA A 256 1.14 14.20 -28.62
C ALA A 256 0.58 12.85 -29.06
N ALA A 257 1.06 12.30 -30.19
CA ALA A 257 0.65 10.99 -30.68
C ALA A 257 1.12 9.87 -29.75
N TYR A 258 2.36 9.96 -29.27
CA TYR A 258 2.91 9.03 -28.30
C TYR A 258 2.10 9.04 -27.00
N ALA A 259 1.89 10.23 -26.41
CA ALA A 259 1.13 10.39 -25.17
C ALA A 259 -0.29 9.82 -25.28
N ARG A 260 -1.01 10.08 -26.39
CA ARG A 260 -2.35 9.50 -26.61
C ARG A 260 -2.29 7.97 -26.66
N ASN A 261 -1.40 7.39 -27.46
CA ASN A 261 -1.29 5.94 -27.56
C ASN A 261 -0.98 5.28 -26.21
N THR A 262 -0.09 5.89 -25.42
CA THR A 262 0.21 5.40 -24.07
C THR A 262 -1.00 5.49 -23.14
N LEU A 263 -1.75 6.59 -23.16
CA LEU A 263 -2.95 6.73 -22.35
C LEU A 263 -4.09 5.80 -22.80
N ASP A 264 -4.25 5.58 -24.12
CA ASP A 264 -5.21 4.60 -24.64
C ASP A 264 -4.91 3.19 -24.09
N ARG A 265 -3.63 2.83 -23.94
CA ARG A 265 -3.21 1.57 -23.31
C ARG A 265 -3.53 1.52 -21.81
N CYS A 266 -3.25 2.61 -21.07
CA CYS A 266 -3.66 2.73 -19.66
C CYS A 266 -5.17 2.53 -19.51
N ASP A 267 -5.96 3.19 -20.35
CA ASP A 267 -7.43 3.13 -20.31
C ASP A 267 -7.96 1.72 -20.60
N VAL A 268 -7.38 1.03 -21.60
CA VAL A 268 -7.71 -0.38 -21.89
C VAL A 268 -7.37 -1.28 -20.70
N ALA A 269 -6.21 -1.08 -20.06
CA ALA A 269 -5.80 -1.88 -18.91
C ALA A 269 -6.70 -1.65 -17.68
N ASN A 270 -7.04 -0.39 -17.38
CA ASN A 270 -7.98 -0.05 -16.30
C ASN A 270 -9.39 -0.59 -16.59
N ALA A 271 -9.87 -0.51 -17.84
CA ALA A 271 -11.16 -1.09 -18.21
C ALA A 271 -11.18 -2.61 -18.03
N HIS A 272 -10.10 -3.30 -18.40
CA HIS A 272 -9.97 -4.75 -18.19
C HIS A 272 -10.00 -5.10 -16.70
N GLU A 273 -9.28 -4.38 -15.85
CA GLU A 273 -9.30 -4.61 -14.39
C GLU A 273 -10.71 -4.45 -13.81
N LEU A 274 -11.42 -3.38 -14.15
CA LEU A 274 -12.78 -3.17 -13.63
C LEU A 274 -13.76 -4.27 -14.05
N GLN A 275 -13.53 -4.86 -15.23
CA GLN A 275 -14.39 -5.93 -15.77
C GLN A 275 -14.04 -7.31 -15.24
N CYS A 276 -12.74 -7.60 -15.05
CA CYS A 276 -12.24 -8.95 -14.81
C CYS A 276 -11.68 -9.16 -13.39
N CYS A 277 -11.36 -8.08 -12.67
CA CYS A 277 -10.67 -8.12 -11.40
C CYS A 277 -11.52 -7.58 -10.24
N ARG A 278 -12.85 -7.55 -10.39
CA ARG A 278 -13.80 -7.17 -9.33
C ARG A 278 -14.69 -8.37 -8.99
N LEU A 279 -14.66 -8.78 -7.72
CA LEU A 279 -15.48 -9.86 -7.18
C LEU A 279 -16.91 -9.38 -6.96
N ILE A 280 -17.87 -10.27 -7.22
CA ILE A 280 -19.28 -10.00 -6.96
C ILE A 280 -19.62 -10.53 -5.56
N HIS A 281 -20.18 -9.67 -4.72
CA HIS A 281 -20.69 -10.07 -3.41
C HIS A 281 -21.82 -11.08 -3.56
N ALA A 282 -21.61 -12.28 -3.03
CA ALA A 282 -22.66 -13.28 -2.86
C ALA A 282 -23.55 -12.95 -1.65
N LEU A 283 -24.73 -13.55 -1.60
CA LEU A 283 -25.58 -13.53 -0.41
C LEU A 283 -24.83 -14.17 0.78
N GLY A 284 -24.78 -13.47 1.92
CA GLY A 284 -24.17 -13.98 3.15
C GLY A 284 -22.69 -13.64 3.36
N GLY A 285 -22.15 -12.62 2.66
CA GLY A 285 -20.79 -12.11 2.92
C GLY A 285 -19.66 -12.96 2.29
N ALA A 286 -20.00 -13.92 1.44
CA ALA A 286 -19.05 -14.63 0.58
C ALA A 286 -18.85 -13.87 -0.75
N TYR A 287 -17.78 -14.19 -1.46
CA TYR A 287 -17.55 -13.70 -2.83
C TYR A 287 -17.76 -14.83 -3.83
N GLU A 288 -18.45 -14.54 -4.93
CA GLU A 288 -18.47 -15.43 -6.08
C GLU A 288 -17.16 -15.25 -6.85
N LEU A 289 -16.38 -16.32 -6.95
CA LEU A 289 -15.18 -16.33 -7.79
C LEU A 289 -15.58 -16.39 -9.26
N PRO A 290 -14.92 -15.63 -10.14
CA PRO A 290 -15.11 -15.78 -11.57
C PRO A 290 -14.71 -17.20 -12.00
N GLU A 291 -15.38 -17.74 -13.02
CA GLU A 291 -15.08 -19.07 -13.59
C GLU A 291 -13.59 -19.22 -13.95
N PHE A 292 -12.99 -18.11 -14.38
CA PHE A 292 -11.56 -17.99 -14.63
C PHE A 292 -11.02 -16.80 -13.85
N LEU A 293 -10.15 -17.06 -12.88
CA LEU A 293 -9.32 -16.00 -12.30
C LEU A 293 -8.45 -15.41 -13.42
N PRO A 294 -8.29 -14.08 -13.48
CA PRO A 294 -7.36 -13.44 -14.41
C PRO A 294 -6.02 -14.18 -14.38
N SER A 295 -5.50 -14.51 -15.57
CA SER A 295 -4.18 -15.15 -15.69
C SER A 295 -3.17 -14.30 -14.93
N ALA A 296 -2.30 -14.93 -14.16
CA ALA A 296 -1.40 -14.18 -13.29
C ALA A 296 -0.41 -13.34 -14.12
N PHE A 297 -0.70 -12.04 -14.26
CA PHE A 297 0.05 -11.11 -15.13
C PHE A 297 1.40 -10.68 -14.53
N TYR A 298 1.83 -11.27 -13.41
CA TYR A 298 2.98 -10.77 -12.66
C TYR A 298 4.34 -10.96 -13.34
N GLN A 299 4.46 -11.86 -14.34
CA GLN A 299 5.73 -12.06 -15.06
C GLN A 299 5.87 -11.17 -16.31
N GLY A 300 4.76 -10.60 -16.78
CA GLY A 300 4.69 -9.92 -18.06
C GLY A 300 4.80 -8.40 -17.96
N PRO A 301 5.07 -7.72 -19.09
CA PRO A 301 5.01 -6.26 -19.18
C PRO A 301 3.58 -5.70 -18.99
N GLU A 302 2.55 -6.54 -19.10
CA GLU A 302 1.14 -6.14 -19.00
C GLU A 302 0.82 -5.51 -17.63
N LEU A 303 1.53 -5.92 -16.57
CA LEU A 303 1.37 -5.35 -15.23
C LEU A 303 1.67 -3.84 -15.20
N ALA A 304 2.53 -3.35 -16.10
CA ALA A 304 2.85 -1.93 -16.17
C ALA A 304 1.81 -1.09 -16.91
N GLU A 305 0.91 -1.70 -17.70
CA GLU A 305 0.07 -0.99 -18.67
C GLU A 305 -0.79 0.11 -18.03
N ARG A 306 -1.35 -0.13 -16.84
CA ARG A 306 -2.14 0.86 -16.07
C ARG A 306 -1.34 2.13 -15.74
N SER A 307 -0.04 1.98 -15.57
CA SER A 307 0.87 2.99 -15.00
C SER A 307 1.90 3.50 -16.01
N LEU A 308 1.77 3.16 -17.31
CA LEU A 308 2.69 3.63 -18.35
C LEU A 308 2.65 5.14 -18.56
N GLY A 309 1.58 5.82 -18.13
CA GLY A 309 1.50 7.28 -18.13
C GLY A 309 2.71 7.95 -17.48
N HIS A 310 3.37 7.28 -16.53
CA HIS A 310 4.54 7.82 -15.83
C HIS A 310 5.77 8.01 -16.73
N LEU A 311 5.93 7.22 -17.80
CA LEU A 311 7.13 7.31 -18.66
C LEU A 311 7.01 8.34 -19.79
N ILE A 312 5.80 8.85 -20.07
CA ILE A 312 5.53 9.78 -21.20
C ILE A 312 6.47 10.99 -21.14
N GLY A 313 6.69 11.57 -19.95
CA GLY A 313 7.57 12.72 -19.77
C GLY A 313 9.01 12.44 -20.18
N CYS A 314 9.56 11.28 -19.82
CA CYS A 314 10.92 10.87 -20.16
C CYS A 314 11.08 10.61 -21.66
N VAL A 315 10.12 9.92 -22.29
CA VAL A 315 10.15 9.66 -23.74
C VAL A 315 9.99 10.95 -24.54
N SER A 316 9.17 11.89 -24.04
CA SER A 316 8.93 13.18 -24.70
C SER A 316 10.20 14.02 -24.87
N ILE A 317 11.23 13.83 -24.03
CA ILE A 317 12.53 14.48 -24.19
C ILE A 317 13.15 14.10 -25.54
N PHE A 318 13.18 12.80 -25.87
CA PHE A 318 13.71 12.30 -27.14
C PHE A 318 12.90 12.79 -28.33
N LEU A 319 11.57 12.61 -28.26
CA LEU A 319 10.67 12.96 -29.36
C LEU A 319 10.72 14.46 -29.65
N ARG A 320 10.86 15.30 -28.62
CA ARG A 320 10.99 16.75 -28.80
C ARG A 320 12.29 17.14 -29.51
N SER A 321 13.35 16.36 -29.36
CA SER A 321 14.62 16.54 -30.07
C SER A 321 14.65 15.89 -31.46
N GLY A 322 13.51 15.39 -31.96
CA GLY A 322 13.39 14.84 -33.31
C GLY A 322 13.78 13.36 -33.41
N VAL A 323 13.96 12.67 -32.29
CA VAL A 323 14.17 11.22 -32.25
C VAL A 323 12.84 10.51 -32.58
N ALA A 324 12.88 9.51 -33.47
CA ALA A 324 11.69 8.74 -33.83
C ALA A 324 11.22 7.82 -32.69
N THR A 325 9.93 7.49 -32.65
CA THR A 325 9.35 6.60 -31.63
C THR A 325 9.91 5.18 -31.66
N ASN A 326 10.35 4.70 -32.83
CA ASN A 326 10.99 3.39 -32.99
C ASN A 326 12.51 3.42 -32.79
N HIS A 327 13.08 4.56 -32.37
CA HIS A 327 14.51 4.67 -32.14
C HIS A 327 14.94 3.83 -30.93
N PRO A 328 16.13 3.21 -30.93
CA PRO A 328 16.62 2.40 -29.81
C PRO A 328 16.61 3.12 -28.45
N PHE A 329 16.81 4.44 -28.43
CA PHE A 329 16.75 5.23 -27.20
C PHE A 329 15.35 5.26 -26.57
N VAL A 330 14.31 5.37 -27.41
CA VAL A 330 12.92 5.35 -26.94
C VAL A 330 12.58 3.95 -26.44
N GLN A 331 12.90 2.91 -27.22
CA GLN A 331 12.65 1.52 -26.86
C GLN A 331 13.38 1.08 -25.58
N ALA A 332 14.63 1.50 -25.39
CA ALA A 332 15.40 1.23 -24.17
C ALA A 332 14.78 1.95 -22.96
N THR A 333 14.33 3.20 -23.14
CA THR A 333 13.65 3.97 -22.10
C THR A 333 12.33 3.32 -21.69
N GLU A 334 11.51 2.93 -22.67
CA GLU A 334 10.26 2.19 -22.43
C GLU A 334 10.53 0.88 -21.71
N SER A 335 11.47 0.07 -22.21
CA SER A 335 11.83 -1.21 -21.60
C SER A 335 12.27 -1.05 -20.14
N PHE A 336 13.08 -0.02 -19.85
CA PHE A 336 13.51 0.28 -18.49
C PHE A 336 12.32 0.63 -17.59
N PHE A 337 11.50 1.61 -17.98
CA PHE A 337 10.39 2.06 -17.15
C PHE A 337 9.30 1.00 -17.00
N THR A 338 8.97 0.24 -18.04
CA THR A 338 8.03 -0.89 -17.95
C THR A 338 8.47 -1.86 -16.85
N ARG A 339 9.74 -2.26 -16.83
CA ARG A 339 10.25 -3.21 -15.82
C ARG A 339 10.28 -2.62 -14.41
N VAL A 340 10.66 -1.37 -14.27
CA VAL A 340 10.62 -0.68 -12.96
C VAL A 340 9.18 -0.56 -12.45
N ILE A 341 8.22 -0.23 -13.32
CA ILE A 341 6.80 -0.14 -12.97
C ILE A 341 6.25 -1.52 -12.58
N CYS A 342 6.58 -2.60 -13.30
CA CYS A 342 6.19 -3.96 -12.91
C CYS A 342 6.72 -4.31 -11.51
N ALA A 343 8.00 -4.02 -11.24
CA ALA A 343 8.59 -4.28 -9.92
C ALA A 343 7.89 -3.47 -8.81
N LYS A 344 7.57 -2.19 -9.08
CA LYS A 344 6.78 -1.35 -8.18
C LYS A 344 5.41 -1.95 -7.89
N GLN A 345 4.65 -2.26 -8.94
CA GLN A 345 3.27 -2.74 -8.80
C GLN A 345 3.22 -4.05 -8.03
N LEU A 346 4.17 -4.97 -8.24
CA LEU A 346 4.23 -6.19 -7.43
C LEU A 346 4.53 -5.93 -5.97
N CYS A 347 5.40 -4.96 -5.65
CA CYS A 347 5.64 -4.61 -4.25
C CYS A 347 4.36 -4.06 -3.60
N ASP A 348 3.64 -3.17 -4.29
CA ASP A 348 2.38 -2.61 -3.83
C ASP A 348 1.34 -3.75 -3.66
N ASP A 349 1.16 -4.60 -4.67
CA ASP A 349 0.23 -5.75 -4.60
C ASP A 349 0.58 -6.72 -3.46
N ILE A 350 1.87 -6.93 -3.12
CA ILE A 350 2.29 -7.77 -1.98
C ILE A 350 1.87 -7.15 -0.64
N GLU A 351 1.91 -5.81 -0.53
CA GLU A 351 1.53 -5.08 0.68
C GLU A 351 0.00 -5.07 0.84
N ASP A 352 -0.71 -4.81 -0.26
CA ASP A 352 -2.13 -4.46 -0.24
C ASP A 352 -3.07 -5.65 -0.54
N TRP A 353 -2.55 -6.83 -0.92
CA TRP A 353 -3.38 -7.97 -1.37
C TRP A 353 -4.57 -8.32 -0.48
N TRP A 354 -4.41 -8.24 0.84
CA TRP A 354 -5.48 -8.59 1.77
C TRP A 354 -6.56 -7.51 1.81
N GLU A 355 -6.15 -6.24 1.82
CA GLU A 355 -7.06 -5.10 1.80
C GLU A 355 -7.82 -5.05 0.48
N ASP A 356 -7.11 -5.20 -0.65
CA ASP A 356 -7.71 -5.33 -1.97
C ASP A 356 -8.73 -6.46 -2.00
N LEU A 357 -8.37 -7.66 -1.52
CA LEU A 357 -9.28 -8.79 -1.51
C LEU A 357 -10.52 -8.55 -0.63
N CYS A 358 -10.37 -7.87 0.50
CA CYS A 358 -11.49 -7.48 1.38
C CYS A 358 -12.43 -6.47 0.73
N HIS A 359 -11.95 -5.65 -0.20
CA HIS A 359 -12.76 -4.75 -1.02
C HIS A 359 -13.29 -5.43 -2.29
N GLY A 360 -13.06 -6.73 -2.45
CA GLY A 360 -13.47 -7.46 -3.65
C GLY A 360 -12.59 -7.15 -4.87
N HIS A 361 -11.38 -6.64 -4.68
CA HIS A 361 -10.42 -6.37 -5.75
C HIS A 361 -9.45 -7.54 -5.88
N LEU A 362 -9.25 -7.99 -7.12
CA LEU A 362 -8.30 -9.04 -7.47
C LEU A 362 -7.04 -8.43 -8.11
N ASN A 363 -6.02 -8.15 -7.30
CA ASN A 363 -4.70 -7.81 -7.82
C ASN A 363 -3.90 -9.08 -8.20
N ALA A 364 -2.66 -8.91 -8.69
CA ALA A 364 -1.88 -10.05 -9.18
C ALA A 364 -1.55 -11.06 -8.07
N VAL A 365 -1.28 -10.58 -6.85
CA VAL A 365 -0.98 -11.39 -5.66
C VAL A 365 -2.23 -12.08 -5.14
N GLY A 366 -3.34 -11.35 -4.99
CA GLY A 366 -4.63 -11.89 -4.56
C GLY A 366 -5.12 -13.01 -5.46
N CYS A 367 -4.98 -12.86 -6.79
CA CYS A 367 -5.27 -13.94 -7.74
C CYS A 367 -4.45 -15.21 -7.46
N GLU A 368 -3.16 -15.06 -7.18
CA GLU A 368 -2.27 -16.20 -6.92
C GLU A 368 -2.53 -16.87 -5.57
N VAL A 369 -2.89 -16.09 -4.55
CA VAL A 369 -3.33 -16.60 -3.24
C VAL A 369 -4.58 -17.44 -3.40
N ILE A 370 -5.62 -16.94 -4.07
CA ILE A 370 -6.88 -17.68 -4.27
C ILE A 370 -6.61 -18.93 -5.09
N ARG A 371 -5.87 -18.83 -6.20
CA ARG A 371 -5.54 -19.98 -7.06
C ARG A 371 -4.82 -21.08 -6.28
N THR A 372 -3.83 -20.71 -5.50
CA THR A 372 -3.06 -21.66 -4.68
C THR A 372 -3.96 -22.27 -3.60
N TRP A 373 -4.79 -21.46 -2.94
CA TRP A 373 -5.73 -21.92 -1.93
C TRP A 373 -6.78 -22.90 -2.48
N GLN A 374 -7.36 -22.61 -3.64
CA GLN A 374 -8.30 -23.52 -4.32
C GLN A 374 -7.64 -24.84 -4.73
N SER A 375 -6.36 -24.80 -5.12
CA SER A 375 -5.61 -26.02 -5.48
C SER A 375 -5.41 -26.97 -4.31
N VAL A 376 -5.36 -26.43 -3.08
CA VAL A 376 -5.15 -27.19 -1.84
C VAL A 376 -6.49 -27.65 -1.23
N THR A 377 -7.51 -26.79 -1.25
CA THR A 377 -8.77 -27.04 -0.54
C THR A 377 -9.87 -27.65 -1.41
N HIS A 378 -9.78 -27.47 -2.74
CA HIS A 378 -10.83 -27.80 -3.69
C HIS A 378 -12.18 -27.10 -3.44
N HIS A 379 -12.20 -25.98 -2.71
CA HIS A 379 -13.41 -25.17 -2.52
C HIS A 379 -13.67 -24.25 -3.73
N PRO A 380 -14.94 -24.18 -4.21
CA PRO A 380 -15.31 -23.36 -5.37
C PRO A 380 -15.56 -21.89 -5.03
N ASP A 381 -15.84 -21.57 -3.77
CA ASP A 381 -16.09 -20.21 -3.25
C ASP A 381 -15.13 -19.89 -2.10
N PHE A 382 -15.03 -18.62 -1.72
CA PHE A 382 -14.39 -18.24 -0.47
C PHE A 382 -15.16 -17.13 0.25
N SER A 383 -14.96 -17.04 1.56
CA SER A 383 -15.49 -15.99 2.41
C SER A 383 -14.34 -15.37 3.22
N ILE A 384 -14.28 -14.04 3.24
CA ILE A 384 -13.24 -13.29 3.98
C ILE A 384 -13.20 -13.73 5.45
N GLU A 385 -14.35 -13.82 6.10
CA GLU A 385 -14.45 -14.14 7.54
C GLU A 385 -14.02 -15.59 7.84
N ARG A 386 -14.39 -16.52 6.96
CA ARG A 386 -14.11 -17.96 7.15
C ARG A 386 -12.67 -18.31 6.78
N ASP A 387 -12.18 -17.73 5.70
CA ASP A 387 -10.98 -18.19 5.00
C ASP A 387 -9.77 -17.26 5.21
N GLU A 388 -9.87 -16.21 6.04
CA GLU A 388 -8.76 -15.30 6.34
C GLU A 388 -7.47 -16.04 6.73
N LEU A 389 -7.53 -16.88 7.76
CA LEU A 389 -6.34 -17.57 8.26
C LEU A 389 -5.77 -18.56 7.23
N PRO A 390 -6.57 -19.43 6.57
CA PRO A 390 -6.10 -20.24 5.45
C PRO A 390 -5.45 -19.44 4.32
N LEU A 391 -6.05 -18.33 3.88
CA LEU A 391 -5.53 -17.50 2.78
C LEU A 391 -4.22 -16.82 3.17
N ARG A 392 -4.12 -16.29 4.40
CA ARG A 392 -2.86 -15.72 4.93
C ARG A 392 -1.76 -16.77 4.97
N ASN A 393 -2.07 -18.00 5.41
CA ASN A 393 -1.08 -19.08 5.42
C ASN A 393 -0.62 -19.43 4.00
N VAL A 394 -1.53 -19.54 3.04
CA VAL A 394 -1.19 -19.75 1.63
C VAL A 394 -0.29 -18.64 1.09
N MET A 395 -0.63 -17.37 1.36
CA MET A 395 0.18 -16.23 0.96
C MET A 395 1.62 -16.37 1.47
N LEU A 396 1.79 -16.65 2.76
CA LEU A 396 3.09 -16.68 3.41
C LEU A 396 3.93 -17.91 3.05
N GLU A 397 3.29 -19.08 2.96
CA GLU A 397 3.99 -20.35 2.78
C GLU A 397 4.31 -20.62 1.31
N SER A 398 3.41 -20.23 0.40
CA SER A 398 3.45 -20.67 -1.00
C SER A 398 3.58 -19.54 -2.03
N VAL A 399 2.99 -18.37 -1.78
CA VAL A 399 2.90 -17.31 -2.80
C VAL A 399 4.02 -16.27 -2.67
N LEU A 400 4.31 -15.82 -1.44
CA LEU A 400 5.21 -14.69 -1.18
C LEU A 400 6.62 -14.92 -1.76
N GLU A 401 7.17 -16.13 -1.68
CA GLU A 401 8.48 -16.46 -2.25
C GLU A 401 8.52 -16.26 -3.77
N ASN A 402 7.47 -16.69 -4.47
CA ASN A 402 7.34 -16.51 -5.92
C ASN A 402 7.19 -15.03 -6.29
N MET A 403 6.45 -14.25 -5.50
CA MET A 403 6.28 -12.82 -5.73
C MET A 403 7.58 -12.04 -5.49
N ILE A 404 8.32 -12.36 -4.42
CA ILE A 404 9.67 -11.83 -4.17
C ILE A 404 10.59 -12.14 -5.35
N HIS A 405 10.55 -13.36 -5.88
CA HIS A 405 11.33 -13.74 -7.06
C HIS A 405 10.93 -12.90 -8.28
N ALA A 406 9.63 -12.73 -8.54
CA ALA A 406 9.14 -11.93 -9.66
C ALA A 406 9.58 -10.46 -9.58
N VAL A 407 9.52 -9.83 -8.39
CA VAL A 407 10.06 -8.47 -8.17
C VAL A 407 11.53 -8.38 -8.57
N ARG A 408 12.35 -9.38 -8.18
CA ARG A 408 13.77 -9.42 -8.56
C ARG A 408 13.98 -9.59 -10.05
N VAL A 409 13.21 -10.46 -10.69
CA VAL A 409 13.29 -10.66 -12.14
C VAL A 409 13.05 -9.33 -12.86
N HIS A 410 12.00 -8.59 -12.53
CA HIS A 410 11.76 -7.29 -13.15
C HIS A 410 12.85 -6.26 -12.83
N ALA A 411 13.38 -6.23 -11.60
CA ALA A 411 14.49 -5.34 -11.23
C ALA A 411 15.79 -5.67 -12.00
N ASP A 412 16.06 -6.96 -12.24
CA ASP A 412 17.21 -7.41 -13.02
C ASP A 412 17.02 -7.13 -14.52
N GLU A 413 15.82 -7.33 -15.06
CA GLU A 413 15.48 -6.95 -16.43
C GLU A 413 15.55 -5.43 -16.63
N ALA A 414 15.15 -4.63 -15.63
CA ALA A 414 15.35 -3.18 -15.62
C ALA A 414 16.84 -2.82 -15.66
N SER A 415 17.70 -3.57 -14.96
CA SER A 415 19.16 -3.38 -15.03
C SER A 415 19.72 -3.71 -16.41
N VAL A 416 19.23 -4.78 -17.04
CA VAL A 416 19.60 -5.13 -18.42
C VAL A 416 19.15 -4.05 -19.39
N ALA A 417 17.93 -3.52 -19.24
CA ALA A 417 17.43 -2.41 -20.04
C ALA A 417 18.24 -1.13 -19.84
N LEU A 418 18.63 -0.83 -18.59
CA LEU A 418 19.50 0.29 -18.25
C LEU A 418 20.87 0.19 -18.93
N GLY A 419 21.43 -1.03 -19.02
CA GLY A 419 22.68 -1.28 -19.76
C GLY A 419 22.59 -0.95 -21.26
N LYS A 420 21.39 -0.91 -21.84
CA LYS A 420 21.14 -0.51 -23.24
C LYS A 420 20.94 1.00 -23.40
N MET A 421 20.78 1.75 -22.31
CA MET A 421 20.61 3.20 -22.33
C MET A 421 21.96 3.91 -22.45
N THR A 422 22.66 3.66 -23.56
CA THR A 422 24.00 4.22 -23.85
C THR A 422 24.02 5.74 -23.98
N PHE A 423 22.85 6.38 -23.93
CA PHE A 423 22.71 7.83 -23.97
C PHE A 423 22.79 8.50 -22.59
N LEU A 424 22.87 7.74 -21.51
CA LEU A 424 23.05 8.28 -20.17
C LEU A 424 24.54 8.45 -19.86
N SER A 425 24.97 9.69 -19.61
CA SER A 425 26.28 9.97 -19.00
C SER A 425 26.27 9.73 -17.49
N ASP A 426 25.10 9.86 -16.85
CA ASP A 426 24.89 9.52 -15.45
C ASP A 426 23.59 8.71 -15.27
N ALA A 427 23.75 7.42 -14.97
CA ALA A 427 22.65 6.50 -14.72
C ALA A 427 22.28 6.36 -13.23
N THR A 428 22.77 7.24 -12.35
CA THR A 428 22.58 7.11 -10.89
C THR A 428 21.12 7.13 -10.49
N PHE A 429 20.32 8.07 -11.03
CA PHE A 429 18.89 8.11 -10.76
C PHE A 429 18.18 6.79 -11.13
N CYS A 430 18.44 6.27 -12.34
CA CYS A 430 17.83 5.03 -12.82
C CYS A 430 18.27 3.80 -11.99
N ARG A 431 19.56 3.75 -11.58
CA ARG A 431 20.06 2.70 -10.68
C ARG A 431 19.35 2.74 -9.33
N ASN A 432 19.20 3.93 -8.74
CA ASN A 432 18.53 4.09 -7.46
C ASN A 432 17.07 3.59 -7.51
N MET A 433 16.34 3.84 -8.61
CA MET A 433 14.99 3.31 -8.78
C MET A 433 14.97 1.76 -8.75
N ILE A 434 15.92 1.11 -9.43
CA ILE A 434 16.04 -0.36 -9.40
C ILE A 434 16.37 -0.85 -7.98
N ASP A 435 17.35 -0.21 -7.34
CA ASP A 435 17.88 -0.66 -6.06
C ASP A 435 16.83 -0.61 -4.94
N VAL A 436 15.89 0.34 -4.99
CA VAL A 436 14.74 0.40 -4.08
C VAL A 436 13.98 -0.92 -4.10
N TYR A 437 13.60 -1.42 -5.27
CA TYR A 437 12.80 -2.65 -5.38
C TYR A 437 13.61 -3.91 -5.08
N ARG A 438 14.92 -3.93 -5.40
CA ARG A 438 15.82 -5.00 -4.93
C ARG A 438 15.90 -5.04 -3.41
N GLN A 439 16.02 -3.90 -2.76
CA GLN A 439 16.09 -3.80 -1.31
C GLN A 439 14.78 -4.25 -0.66
N THR A 440 13.63 -3.86 -1.21
CA THR A 440 12.32 -4.36 -0.77
C THR A 440 12.23 -5.87 -0.90
N ALA A 441 12.61 -6.45 -2.05
CA ALA A 441 12.61 -7.91 -2.23
C ALA A 441 13.57 -8.64 -1.26
N ASN A 442 14.75 -8.08 -0.98
CA ASN A 442 15.70 -8.62 0.01
C ASN A 442 15.12 -8.57 1.44
N HIS A 443 14.41 -7.49 1.76
CA HIS A 443 13.77 -7.31 3.05
C HIS A 443 12.67 -8.36 3.29
N LEU A 444 11.76 -8.50 2.33
CA LEU A 444 10.68 -9.48 2.37
C LEU A 444 11.22 -10.92 2.45
N GLU A 445 12.29 -11.23 1.70
CA GLU A 445 12.93 -12.56 1.76
C GLU A 445 13.50 -12.85 3.16
N ARG A 446 14.14 -11.86 3.77
CA ARG A 446 14.68 -12.00 5.13
C ARG A 446 13.56 -12.27 6.14
N GLN A 447 12.48 -11.50 6.09
CA GLN A 447 11.32 -11.69 6.99
C GLN A 447 10.71 -13.08 6.82
N LEU A 448 10.56 -13.54 5.57
CA LEU A 448 10.07 -14.88 5.28
C LEU A 448 10.99 -15.97 5.87
N LYS A 449 12.31 -15.81 5.74
CA LYS A 449 13.30 -16.74 6.33
C LYS A 449 13.26 -16.74 7.86
N GLU A 450 13.23 -15.57 8.49
CA GLU A 450 13.12 -15.42 9.96
C GLU A 450 11.85 -16.08 10.49
N ARG A 451 10.72 -15.89 9.80
CA ARG A 451 9.45 -16.52 10.15
C ARG A 451 9.49 -18.04 9.99
N ARG A 452 10.04 -18.55 8.89
CA ARG A 452 10.20 -20.00 8.66
C ARG A 452 11.09 -20.63 9.74
N ALA A 453 12.18 -19.98 10.11
CA ALA A 453 13.06 -20.44 11.20
C ALA A 453 12.31 -20.47 12.54
N PHE A 454 11.53 -19.43 12.85
CA PHE A 454 10.70 -19.39 14.06
C PHE A 454 9.68 -20.55 14.09
N LEU A 455 8.98 -20.82 12.98
CA LEU A 455 8.02 -21.91 12.90
C LEU A 455 8.69 -23.30 12.98
N GLN A 456 9.94 -23.44 12.53
CA GLN A 456 10.71 -24.68 12.69
C GLN A 456 11.12 -24.90 14.15
N GLU A 457 11.46 -23.84 14.88
CA GLU A 457 11.88 -23.91 16.28
C GLU A 457 10.70 -24.07 17.25
N PHE A 458 9.59 -23.37 17.01
CA PHE A 458 8.46 -23.25 17.95
C PHE A 458 7.11 -23.73 17.41
N GLY A 459 7.05 -24.22 16.17
CA GLY A 459 5.82 -24.73 15.59
C GLY A 459 5.31 -25.99 16.29
N PRO A 460 4.04 -26.36 16.12
CA PRO A 460 3.43 -27.50 16.81
C PRO A 460 4.13 -28.85 16.57
N ASN A 461 4.97 -28.95 15.54
CA ASN A 461 5.79 -30.14 15.26
C ASN A 461 7.13 -30.17 16.02
N SER A 462 7.54 -29.10 16.72
CA SER A 462 8.74 -29.11 17.58
C SER A 462 8.44 -29.61 19.00
N VAL A 463 7.18 -29.92 19.30
CA VAL A 463 6.72 -30.49 20.57
C VAL A 463 6.80 -32.03 20.56
N ASP A 464 7.93 -32.59 20.14
CA ASP A 464 8.27 -34.00 20.43
C ASP A 464 8.76 -34.18 21.89
N GLY A 465 8.76 -33.11 22.70
CA GLY A 465 9.21 -33.10 24.10
C GLY A 465 8.12 -33.17 25.17
N LEU A 466 6.83 -33.13 24.83
CA LEU A 466 5.71 -33.27 25.78
C LEU A 466 4.95 -34.60 25.58
N SER A 467 5.70 -35.69 25.40
CA SER A 467 5.20 -37.05 25.63
C SER A 467 5.57 -37.48 27.06
N SER A 468 4.65 -37.28 28.01
CA SER A 468 4.32 -38.18 29.12
C SER A 468 3.56 -37.43 30.22
N THR A 469 2.25 -37.31 30.07
CA THR A 469 1.24 -37.30 31.15
C THR A 469 -0.13 -37.06 30.52
N ALA A 470 -0.63 -38.04 29.78
CA ALA A 470 -2.02 -38.08 29.35
C ALA A 470 -2.54 -39.52 29.43
N ASP A 471 -2.46 -40.09 30.63
CA ASP A 471 -3.44 -41.09 31.06
C ASP A 471 -4.66 -40.31 31.56
N GLY A 472 -5.76 -40.40 30.81
CA GLY A 472 -7.07 -39.95 31.24
C GLY A 472 -7.58 -38.72 30.50
N ILE A 473 -8.27 -38.96 29.39
CA ILE A 473 -9.64 -38.51 29.12
C ILE A 473 -10.12 -39.37 27.95
N ASP A 474 -10.65 -40.54 28.31
CA ASP A 474 -11.44 -41.40 27.44
C ASP A 474 -12.90 -41.18 27.84
N SER A 475 -13.53 -40.16 27.25
CA SER A 475 -14.99 -40.07 27.10
C SER A 475 -15.33 -38.79 26.36
N LEU A 476 -15.71 -38.93 25.09
CA LEU A 476 -16.91 -38.32 24.51
C LEU A 476 -17.02 -38.82 23.06
N ARG A 477 -17.83 -39.88 22.87
CA ARG A 477 -18.28 -40.34 21.56
C ARG A 477 -19.26 -39.31 20.96
N PRO A 478 -19.27 -39.10 19.63
CA PRO A 478 -20.31 -38.32 18.97
C PRO A 478 -21.58 -39.17 18.82
N LEU A 479 -22.71 -38.59 19.22
CA LEU A 479 -24.04 -39.10 18.89
C LEU A 479 -24.31 -38.79 17.41
N ALA A 480 -24.42 -39.87 16.62
CA ALA A 480 -25.06 -39.84 15.32
C ALA A 480 -26.54 -39.45 15.47
N VAL A 481 -27.01 -38.56 14.60
CA VAL A 481 -28.44 -38.39 14.33
C VAL A 481 -28.65 -38.61 12.85
N ASP A 482 -29.19 -39.77 12.53
CA ASP A 482 -29.90 -40.04 11.28
C ASP A 482 -31.40 -40.01 11.61
N ARG A 483 -32.10 -38.99 11.10
CA ARG A 483 -33.46 -39.04 10.55
C ARG A 483 -33.90 -37.69 10.01
#